data_AF-H0A384-F1
#
_entry.id   AF-H0A384-F1
#
_cell.length_a   1.000
_cell.length_b   1.000
_cell.length_c   1.000
_cell.angle_alpha   90.00
_cell.angle_beta   90.00
_cell.angle_gamma   90.00
#
_symmetry.space_group_name_H-M   'P 1'
#
loop_
_entity.id
_entity.type
_entity.pdbx_description
1 polymer ?
#
loop_
_entity_poly.entity_id
_entity_poly.type
_entity_poly.pdbx_seq_one_letter_code
_entity_poly.pdbx_strand_id
1 'polypeptide(L)'
;MSNSPTGQAEGAPGLTRSDRLAHLIIVALLCLISVSTIYTSMGFPGPMSQADVGPGRFPIIYAVGLLGLTLILLFQTLAKPVVNSTDAGEAPRYGRIAAGMLAMLVMLLAIGTLGYFICALALMVVLMFLLGQRSPIWNPVIAVCITSVVYFLFDYGLNVPLPSGTLFE
;
A
#
# COMPACT_ATOMS: atom_id res chain seq x y z
N MET A 1 -15.94 -19.33 51.68
CA MET A 1 -16.30 -20.02 50.43
C MET A 1 -16.76 -18.98 49.42
N SER A 2 -15.99 -18.73 48.37
CA SER A 2 -16.48 -18.42 47.01
C SER A 2 -15.27 -18.08 46.14
N ASN A 3 -15.04 -18.93 45.16
CA ASN A 3 -13.96 -18.89 44.18
C ASN A 3 -14.00 -17.62 43.30
N SER A 4 -12.83 -17.23 42.83
CA SER A 4 -12.60 -16.43 41.63
C SER A 4 -13.07 -17.16 40.36
N PRO A 5 -13.18 -16.44 39.24
CA PRO A 5 -12.38 -16.84 38.09
C PRO A 5 -11.58 -15.65 37.55
N THR A 6 -10.26 -15.77 37.70
CA THR A 6 -9.25 -15.51 36.67
C THR A 6 -9.69 -14.65 35.49
N GLY A 7 -9.12 -13.45 35.42
CA GLY A 7 -8.95 -12.73 34.16
C GLY A 7 -8.28 -13.63 33.14
N GLN A 8 -9.04 -14.03 32.13
CA GLN A 8 -8.49 -14.61 30.93
C GLN A 8 -7.73 -13.49 30.23
N ALA A 9 -6.41 -13.61 30.19
CA ALA A 9 -5.60 -12.87 29.23
C ALA A 9 -6.13 -13.23 27.84
N GLU A 10 -6.81 -12.29 27.19
CA GLU A 10 -7.12 -12.35 25.76
C GLU A 10 -5.79 -12.34 25.00
N GLY A 11 -5.18 -13.52 24.89
CA GLY A 11 -4.05 -13.76 24.02
C GLY A 11 -4.47 -13.42 22.60
N ALA A 12 -3.68 -12.58 21.93
CA ALA A 12 -3.93 -12.15 20.56
C ALA A 12 -4.35 -13.35 19.68
N PRO A 13 -5.43 -13.22 18.88
CA PRO A 13 -5.97 -14.34 18.13
C PRO A 13 -4.88 -14.97 17.27
N GLY A 14 -4.59 -16.25 17.53
CA GLY A 14 -3.62 -17.03 16.77
C GLY A 14 -4.10 -17.26 15.34
N LEU A 15 -3.16 -17.51 14.42
CA LEU A 15 -3.49 -17.76 13.02
C LEU A 15 -3.91 -19.21 12.81
N THR A 16 -4.92 -19.44 11.97
CA THR A 16 -5.30 -20.78 11.54
C THR A 16 -4.24 -21.35 10.56
N ARG A 17 -4.24 -22.68 10.33
CA ARG A 17 -3.33 -23.30 9.36
C ARG A 17 -3.57 -22.79 7.94
N SER A 18 -4.83 -22.65 7.55
CA SER A 18 -5.23 -22.13 6.23
C SER A 18 -4.80 -20.68 6.05
N ASP A 19 -4.96 -19.85 7.09
CA ASP A 19 -4.50 -18.47 7.04
C ASP A 19 -2.98 -18.39 6.94
N ARG A 20 -2.24 -19.17 7.72
CA ARG A 20 -0.78 -19.22 7.61
C ARG A 20 -0.34 -19.62 6.21
N LEU A 21 -0.96 -20.64 5.62
CA LEU A 21 -0.66 -21.05 4.24
C LEU A 21 -0.99 -19.93 3.25
N ALA A 22 -2.14 -19.26 3.37
CA ALA A 22 -2.50 -18.13 2.53
C ALA A 22 -1.49 -16.98 2.66
N HIS A 23 -1.06 -16.63 3.88
CA HIS A 23 -0.04 -15.61 4.13
C HIS A 23 1.30 -15.99 3.52
N LEU A 24 1.73 -17.26 3.64
CA LEU A 24 2.97 -17.74 3.02
C LEU A 24 2.90 -17.71 1.49
N ILE A 25 1.75 -18.04 0.90
CA ILE A 25 1.54 -17.94 -0.55
C ILE A 25 1.63 -16.47 -0.99
N ILE A 26 0.97 -15.56 -0.27
CA ILE A 26 1.03 -14.12 -0.54
C ILE A 26 2.49 -13.62 -0.44
N VAL A 27 3.21 -14.00 0.63
CA VAL A 27 4.62 -13.64 0.80
C VAL A 27 5.48 -14.15 -0.36
N ALA A 28 5.29 -15.42 -0.76
CA ALA A 28 6.05 -16.00 -1.86
C ALA A 28 5.80 -15.26 -3.19
N LEU A 29 4.53 -14.95 -3.48
CA LEU A 29 4.15 -14.18 -4.67
C LEU A 29 4.71 -12.75 -4.64
N LEU A 30 4.61 -12.04 -3.51
CA LEU A 30 5.14 -10.68 -3.37
C LEU A 30 6.67 -10.65 -3.48
N CYS A 31 7.38 -11.63 -2.91
CA CYS A 31 8.82 -11.79 -3.08
C CYS A 31 9.18 -12.02 -4.54
N LEU A 32 8.47 -12.91 -5.24
CA LEU A 32 8.70 -13.20 -6.65
C LEU A 32 8.52 -11.94 -7.52
N ILE A 33 7.43 -11.19 -7.30
CA ILE A 33 7.16 -9.94 -8.02
C ILE A 33 8.25 -8.90 -7.75
N SER A 34 8.64 -8.74 -6.49
CA SER A 34 9.67 -7.76 -6.09
C SER A 34 11.02 -8.09 -6.72
N VAL A 35 11.47 -9.34 -6.63
CA VAL A 35 12.74 -9.79 -7.20
C VAL A 35 12.72 -9.69 -8.73
N SER A 36 11.63 -10.12 -9.37
CA SER A 36 11.46 -10.01 -10.83
C SER A 36 11.50 -8.56 -11.30
N THR A 37 10.88 -7.65 -10.54
CA THR A 37 10.90 -6.20 -10.85
C THR A 37 12.31 -5.64 -10.73
N ILE A 38 13.05 -5.97 -9.67
CA ILE A 38 14.46 -5.55 -9.50
C ILE A 38 15.30 -6.07 -10.66
N TYR A 39 15.19 -7.35 -10.98
CA TYR A 39 15.95 -7.99 -12.05
C TYR A 39 15.67 -7.34 -13.42
N THR A 40 14.40 -7.12 -13.74
CA THR A 40 14.00 -6.49 -15.01
C THR A 40 14.47 -5.04 -15.08
N SER A 41 14.43 -4.32 -13.95
CA SER A 41 14.80 -2.91 -13.90
C SER A 41 16.30 -2.67 -14.01
N MET A 42 17.13 -3.66 -13.66
CA MET A 42 18.58 -3.63 -13.92
C MET A 42 18.92 -3.68 -15.41
N GLY A 43 17.99 -4.16 -16.26
CA GLY A 43 18.16 -4.20 -17.71
C GLY A 43 17.78 -2.91 -18.43
N PHE A 44 17.30 -1.88 -17.72
CA PHE A 44 16.90 -0.62 -18.35
C PHE A 44 18.11 0.25 -18.74
N PRO A 45 17.98 1.06 -19.81
CA PRO A 45 19.04 1.98 -20.23
C PRO A 45 19.45 2.91 -19.08
N GLY A 46 20.75 3.20 -19.00
CA GLY A 46 21.27 4.19 -18.06
C GLY A 46 20.69 5.59 -18.33
N PRO A 47 20.70 6.47 -17.33
CA PRO A 47 20.16 7.83 -17.46
C PRO A 47 20.84 8.58 -18.62
N MET A 48 20.04 9.28 -19.42
CA MET A 48 20.51 9.95 -20.63
C MET A 48 21.13 11.34 -20.33
N SER A 49 20.96 11.84 -19.10
CA SER A 49 21.47 13.13 -18.60
C SER A 49 21.83 13.03 -17.12
N GLN A 50 22.71 13.91 -16.62
CA GLN A 50 23.05 14.03 -15.19
C GLN A 50 21.85 14.43 -14.32
N ALA A 51 20.82 15.04 -14.91
CA ALA A 51 19.57 15.39 -14.23
C ALA A 51 18.52 14.28 -14.30
N ASP A 52 18.75 13.24 -15.11
CA ASP A 52 17.82 12.13 -15.29
C ASP A 52 18.18 11.03 -14.28
N VAL A 53 17.22 10.63 -13.47
CA VAL A 53 17.42 9.57 -12.47
C VAL A 53 17.35 8.18 -13.14
N GLY A 54 16.90 8.11 -14.39
CA GLY A 54 16.86 6.91 -15.21
C GLY A 54 15.63 6.04 -14.91
N PRO A 55 15.05 5.39 -15.94
CA PRO A 55 13.74 4.73 -15.83
C PRO A 55 13.71 3.55 -14.87
N GLY A 56 14.86 2.94 -14.57
CA GLY A 56 14.95 1.79 -13.66
C GLY A 56 15.03 2.11 -12.18
N ARG A 57 15.31 3.35 -11.77
CA ARG A 57 15.41 3.67 -10.33
C ARG A 57 14.06 3.62 -9.63
N PHE A 58 13.01 4.11 -10.28
CA PHE A 58 11.67 4.13 -9.69
C PHE A 58 11.15 2.72 -9.35
N PRO A 59 11.12 1.75 -10.28
CA PRO A 59 10.66 0.41 -9.96
C PRO A 59 11.55 -0.29 -8.91
N ILE A 60 12.86 -0.04 -8.90
CA ILE A 60 13.78 -0.62 -7.91
C ILE A 60 13.45 -0.12 -6.50
N ILE A 61 13.26 1.19 -6.30
CA ILE A 61 12.93 1.76 -4.98
C ILE A 61 11.65 1.14 -4.43
N TYR A 62 10.61 1.05 -5.27
CA TYR A 62 9.34 0.44 -4.89
C TYR A 62 9.48 -1.06 -4.58
N ALA A 63 10.21 -1.79 -5.42
CA ALA A 63 10.41 -3.22 -5.23
C ALA A 63 11.22 -3.53 -3.96
N VAL A 64 12.22 -2.70 -3.62
CA VAL A 64 12.99 -2.84 -2.36
C VAL A 64 12.10 -2.56 -1.15
N GLY A 65 11.28 -1.51 -1.19
CA GLY A 65 10.31 -1.22 -0.13
C GLY A 65 9.31 -2.38 0.06
N LEU A 66 8.71 -2.85 -1.04
CA LEU A 66 7.78 -3.97 -1.05
C LEU A 66 8.42 -5.25 -0.51
N LEU A 67 9.67 -5.53 -0.88
CA LEU A 67 10.43 -6.67 -0.37
C LEU A 67 10.62 -6.57 1.15
N GLY A 68 10.99 -5.39 1.67
CA GLY A 68 11.13 -5.15 3.11
C GLY A 68 9.82 -5.39 3.87
N LEU A 69 8.71 -4.83 3.39
CA LEU A 69 7.36 -5.06 3.94
C LEU A 69 6.98 -6.54 3.90
N THR A 70 7.32 -7.23 2.82
CA THR A 70 7.06 -8.67 2.64
C THR A 70 7.85 -9.51 3.65
N LEU A 71 9.11 -9.16 3.92
CA LEU A 71 9.91 -9.81 4.95
C LEU A 71 9.34 -9.56 6.35
N ILE A 72 8.91 -8.33 6.65
CA ILE A 72 8.25 -8.02 7.92
C ILE A 72 6.98 -8.88 8.10
N LEU A 73 6.15 -8.99 7.06
CA LEU A 73 4.96 -9.83 7.07
C LEU A 73 5.30 -11.31 7.30
N LEU A 74 6.38 -11.81 6.67
CA LEU A 74 6.88 -13.16 6.88
C LEU A 74 7.29 -13.38 8.34
N PHE A 75 8.09 -12.50 8.92
CA PHE A 75 8.51 -12.60 10.32
C PHE A 75 7.33 -12.59 11.28
N GLN A 76 6.35 -11.71 11.06
CA GLN A 76 5.12 -11.68 11.87
C GLN A 76 4.31 -12.98 11.73
N THR A 77 4.21 -13.52 10.52
CA THR A 77 3.49 -14.78 10.24
C THR A 77 4.15 -15.98 10.93
N LEU A 78 5.49 -16.01 10.93
CA LEU A 78 6.27 -17.06 11.59
C LEU A 78 6.23 -16.95 13.12
N ALA A 79 6.26 -15.72 13.66
CA ALA A 79 6.26 -15.45 15.10
C ALA A 79 4.91 -15.71 15.77
N LYS A 80 3.79 -15.58 15.05
CA LYS A 80 2.46 -15.89 15.62
C LYS A 80 2.31 -17.41 15.86
N PRO A 81 1.68 -17.87 16.95
CA PRO A 81 1.36 -19.29 17.14
C PRO A 81 0.21 -19.75 16.23
N VAL A 82 0.24 -21.01 15.79
CA VAL A 82 -0.88 -21.65 15.07
C VAL A 82 -1.91 -22.10 16.08
N VAL A 83 -3.15 -21.64 15.95
CA VAL A 83 -4.27 -22.08 16.80
C VAL A 83 -5.32 -22.72 15.90
N ASN A 84 -5.98 -23.77 16.39
CA ASN A 84 -7.13 -24.38 15.71
C ASN A 84 -8.37 -23.53 15.98
N SER A 85 -8.37 -22.28 15.56
CA SER A 85 -9.57 -21.45 15.50
C SER A 85 -10.26 -21.72 14.17
N THR A 86 -11.58 -21.95 14.20
CA THR A 86 -12.44 -21.77 13.04
C THR A 86 -13.12 -20.44 13.27
N ASP A 87 -12.41 -19.35 12.98
CA ASP A 87 -13.08 -18.06 12.86
C ASP A 87 -13.45 -17.86 11.40
N ALA A 88 -14.75 -17.66 11.18
CA ALA A 88 -15.31 -17.42 9.87
C ALA A 88 -14.69 -16.12 9.33
N GLY A 89 -13.98 -16.24 8.20
CA GLY A 89 -13.35 -15.11 7.54
C GLY A 89 -14.34 -13.96 7.36
N GLU A 90 -13.89 -12.73 7.64
CA GLU A 90 -14.65 -11.54 7.30
C GLU A 90 -15.05 -11.62 5.82
N ALA A 91 -16.35 -11.53 5.56
CA ALA A 91 -16.86 -11.53 4.20
C ALA A 91 -16.16 -10.38 3.42
N PRO A 92 -15.52 -10.67 2.28
CA PRO A 92 -14.82 -9.62 1.54
C PRO A 92 -15.84 -8.56 1.14
N ARG A 93 -15.57 -7.31 1.49
CA ARG A 93 -16.42 -6.17 1.10
C ARG A 93 -16.18 -5.82 -0.37
N TYR A 94 -16.50 -6.75 -1.27
CA TYR A 94 -16.30 -6.65 -2.72
C TYR A 94 -16.86 -5.35 -3.30
N GLY A 95 -18.00 -4.86 -2.79
CA GLY A 95 -18.58 -3.59 -3.24
C GLY A 95 -17.71 -2.36 -2.94
N ARG A 96 -16.96 -2.37 -1.84
CA ARG A 96 -16.01 -1.28 -1.52
C ARG A 96 -14.75 -1.39 -2.37
N ILE A 97 -14.29 -2.61 -2.63
CA ILE A 97 -13.15 -2.84 -3.52
C ILE A 97 -13.47 -2.34 -4.93
N ALA A 98 -14.65 -2.70 -5.46
CA ALA A 98 -15.12 -2.25 -6.77
C ALA A 98 -15.26 -0.71 -6.83
N ALA A 99 -15.81 -0.09 -5.78
CA ALA A 99 -15.91 1.36 -5.70
C ALA A 99 -14.53 2.04 -5.65
N GLY A 100 -13.54 1.45 -4.98
CA GLY A 100 -12.18 1.97 -4.92
C GLY A 100 -11.48 1.88 -6.27
N MET A 101 -11.64 0.75 -6.97
CA MET A 101 -11.15 0.59 -8.34
C MET A 101 -11.78 1.59 -9.31
N LEU A 102 -13.09 1.81 -9.19
CA LEU A 102 -13.79 2.80 -10.02
C LEU A 102 -13.29 4.22 -9.74
N ALA A 103 -13.14 4.60 -8.47
CA ALA A 103 -12.62 5.91 -8.08
C ALA A 103 -11.19 6.14 -8.62
N MET A 104 -10.33 5.12 -8.53
CA MET A 104 -8.99 5.17 -9.10
C MET A 104 -9.03 5.40 -10.61
N LEU A 105 -9.90 4.68 -11.33
CA LEU A 105 -10.04 4.81 -12.79
C LEU A 105 -10.53 6.21 -13.18
N VAL A 106 -11.51 6.76 -12.45
CA VAL A 106 -12.00 8.12 -12.68
C VAL A 106 -10.89 9.15 -12.47
N MET A 107 -10.14 9.04 -11.36
CA MET A 107 -9.04 9.98 -11.06
C MET A 107 -7.89 9.87 -12.05
N LEU A 108 -7.62 8.67 -12.57
CA LEU A 108 -6.62 8.45 -13.61
C LEU A 108 -7.01 9.14 -14.93
N LEU A 109 -8.28 9.07 -15.34
CA LEU A 109 -8.75 9.77 -16.53
C LEU A 109 -8.79 11.29 -16.32
N ALA A 110 -9.06 11.73 -15.10
CA ALA A 110 -9.14 13.14 -14.71
C ALA A 110 -7.76 13.80 -14.50
N ILE A 111 -6.68 13.02 -14.36
CA ILE A 111 -5.35 13.56 -14.03
C ILE A 111 -4.81 14.52 -15.09
N GLY A 112 -5.17 14.32 -16.36
CA GLY A 112 -4.75 15.19 -17.45
C GLY A 112 -5.35 16.59 -17.38
N THR A 113 -6.53 16.76 -16.76
CA THR A 113 -7.24 18.03 -16.65
C THR A 113 -7.10 18.67 -15.27
N LEU A 114 -7.27 17.89 -14.20
CA LEU A 114 -7.21 18.38 -12.82
C LEU A 114 -5.79 18.42 -12.23
N GLY A 115 -4.83 17.75 -12.86
CA GLY A 115 -3.46 17.64 -12.35
C GLY A 115 -3.32 16.62 -11.23
N TYR A 116 -2.06 16.25 -10.96
CA TYR A 116 -1.69 15.21 -10.02
C TYR A 116 -2.18 15.49 -8.59
N PHE A 117 -1.97 16.72 -8.10
CA PHE A 117 -2.21 17.04 -6.69
C PHE A 117 -3.68 16.91 -6.31
N ILE A 118 -4.59 17.41 -7.16
CA ILE A 118 -6.04 17.35 -6.92
C ILE A 118 -6.55 15.91 -7.01
N CYS A 119 -6.15 15.18 -8.06
CA CYS A 119 -6.53 13.77 -8.22
C CYS A 119 -6.03 12.90 -7.07
N ALA A 120 -4.78 13.09 -6.64
CA ALA A 120 -4.19 12.32 -5.54
C ALA A 120 -4.89 12.59 -4.21
N LEU A 121 -5.15 13.87 -3.87
CA LEU A 121 -5.90 14.23 -2.66
C LEU A 121 -7.31 13.66 -2.68
N ALA A 122 -8.04 13.84 -3.78
CA ALA A 122 -9.41 13.37 -3.91
C ALA A 122 -9.48 11.83 -3.83
N LEU A 123 -8.58 11.12 -4.51
CA LEU A 123 -8.48 9.67 -4.42
C LEU A 123 -8.21 9.22 -2.99
N MET A 124 -7.31 9.89 -2.28
CA MET A 124 -6.95 9.54 -0.91
C MET A 124 -8.11 9.74 0.07
N VAL A 125 -8.87 10.82 -0.09
CA VAL A 125 -10.11 11.06 0.69
C VAL A 125 -11.16 9.99 0.41
N VAL A 126 -11.37 9.63 -0.85
CA VAL A 126 -12.33 8.59 -1.24
C VAL A 126 -11.92 7.22 -0.67
N LEU A 127 -10.64 6.87 -0.75
CA LEU A 127 -10.10 5.64 -0.15
C LEU A 127 -10.31 5.60 1.35
N MET A 128 -10.00 6.69 2.06
CA MET A 128 -10.21 6.79 3.51
C MET A 128 -11.68 6.63 3.90
N PHE A 129 -12.60 7.20 3.11
CA PHE A 129 -14.03 7.04 3.31
C PHE A 129 -14.48 5.57 3.08
N LEU A 130 -13.98 4.93 2.01
CA LEU A 130 -14.25 3.52 1.70
C LEU A 130 -13.72 2.56 2.77
N LEU A 131 -12.50 2.80 3.26
CA LEU A 131 -11.87 2.00 4.32
C LEU A 131 -12.56 2.19 5.67
N GLY A 132 -13.49 3.15 5.80
CA GLY A 132 -14.29 3.36 7.01
C GLY A 132 -13.50 4.02 8.15
N GLN A 133 -12.31 4.55 7.86
CA GLN A 133 -11.49 5.26 8.83
C GLN A 133 -12.12 6.64 9.05
N ARG A 134 -12.82 6.84 10.17
CA ARG A 134 -13.65 8.02 10.46
C ARG A 134 -12.94 9.11 11.28
N SER A 135 -11.61 9.20 11.23
CA SER A 135 -10.91 10.26 11.94
C SER A 135 -10.93 11.54 11.08
N PRO A 136 -11.76 12.56 11.38
CA PRO A 136 -12.02 13.66 10.43
C PRO A 136 -10.81 14.59 10.28
N ILE A 137 -9.89 14.57 11.24
CA ILE A 137 -8.74 15.47 11.34
C ILE A 137 -7.45 14.79 10.87
N TRP A 138 -7.20 13.56 11.32
CA TRP A 138 -5.98 12.83 10.93
C TRP A 138 -6.02 12.37 9.49
N ASN A 139 -7.20 12.01 8.96
CA ASN A 139 -7.35 11.59 7.57
C ASN A 139 -6.85 12.64 6.56
N PRO A 140 -7.34 13.89 6.55
CA PRO A 140 -6.87 14.89 5.59
C PRO A 140 -5.40 15.26 5.82
N VAL A 141 -4.92 15.29 7.07
CA VAL A 141 -3.52 15.59 7.37
C VAL A 141 -2.61 14.51 6.79
N ILE A 142 -2.93 13.23 6.99
CA ILE A 142 -2.18 12.10 6.42
C ILE A 142 -2.26 12.13 4.89
N ALA A 143 -3.44 12.39 4.33
CA ALA A 143 -3.61 12.49 2.89
C ALA A 143 -2.74 13.59 2.27
N VAL A 144 -2.75 14.80 2.84
CA VAL A 144 -1.90 15.92 2.42
C VAL A 144 -0.43 15.59 2.61
N CYS A 145 -0.04 15.03 3.76
CA CYS A 145 1.35 14.70 4.06
C CYS A 145 1.89 13.65 3.09
N ILE A 146 1.15 12.56 2.85
CA ILE A 146 1.54 11.51 1.90
C ILE A 146 1.60 12.09 0.48
N THR A 147 0.56 12.81 0.05
CA THR A 147 0.53 13.41 -1.31
C THR A 147 1.71 14.36 -1.52
N SER A 148 2.05 15.16 -0.51
CA SER A 148 3.19 16.09 -0.56
C SER A 148 4.52 15.34 -0.62
N VAL A 149 4.71 14.32 0.23
CA VAL A 149 5.93 13.50 0.21
C VAL A 149 6.12 12.83 -1.14
N VAL A 150 5.05 12.30 -1.74
CA VAL A 150 5.13 11.70 -3.07
C VAL A 150 5.44 12.76 -4.12
N TYR A 151 4.81 13.93 -4.07
CA TYR A 151 5.12 15.04 -4.97
C TYR A 151 6.61 15.43 -4.91
N PHE A 152 7.15 15.68 -3.72
CA PHE A 152 8.57 16.01 -3.54
C PHE A 152 9.50 14.88 -3.97
N LEU A 153 9.12 13.62 -3.73
CA LEU A 153 9.91 12.47 -4.16
C LEU A 153 10.00 12.38 -5.68
N PHE A 154 8.95 12.71 -6.41
CA PHE A 154 8.95 12.70 -7.87
C PHE A 154 9.63 13.93 -8.46
N ASP A 155 9.29 15.11 -7.94
CA ASP A 155 9.80 16.39 -8.44
C ASP A 155 11.30 16.55 -8.15
N TYR A 156 11.71 16.39 -6.89
CA TYR A 156 13.12 16.55 -6.48
C TYR A 156 13.90 15.24 -6.51
N GLY A 157 13.28 14.13 -6.15
CA GLY A 157 13.97 12.84 -6.02
C GLY A 157 14.17 12.10 -7.35
N LEU A 158 13.22 12.24 -8.29
CA LEU A 158 13.24 11.53 -9.58
C LEU A 158 13.35 12.48 -10.78
N ASN A 159 13.25 13.79 -10.58
CA ASN A 159 13.25 14.80 -11.64
C ASN A 159 12.18 14.55 -12.72
N VAL A 160 11.04 13.96 -12.32
CA VAL A 160 9.94 13.65 -13.23
C VAL A 160 8.89 14.75 -13.11
N PRO A 161 8.65 15.57 -14.17
CA PRO A 161 7.63 16.59 -14.12
C PRO A 161 6.25 15.93 -14.02
N LEU A 162 5.59 16.13 -12.87
CA LEU A 162 4.22 15.68 -12.67
C LEU A 162 3.24 16.63 -13.37
N PRO A 163 2.11 16.12 -13.91
CA PRO A 163 1.10 16.97 -14.51
C PRO A 163 0.56 17.97 -13.47
N SER A 164 0.85 19.25 -13.66
CA SER A 164 0.28 20.34 -12.84
C SER A 164 -1.21 20.51 -13.10
N GLY A 165 -1.72 20.01 -14.24
CA GLY A 165 -3.09 20.18 -14.70
C GLY A 165 -3.27 21.53 -15.40
N THR A 166 -4.16 21.57 -16.38
CA THR A 166 -4.44 22.77 -17.21
C THR A 166 -5.16 23.88 -16.43
N LEU A 167 -5.45 23.68 -15.14
CA LEU A 167 -6.01 24.70 -14.24
C LEU A 167 -4.96 25.69 -13.70
N PHE A 168 -3.67 25.40 -13.89
CA PHE A 168 -2.57 26.28 -13.45
C PHE A 168 -1.64 26.71 -14.62
N GLU A 169 -2.11 26.56 -15.87
CA GLU A 169 -1.53 27.24 -17.06
C GLU A 169 -2.06 28.66 -17.22
#